data_AF-A0A7S1EK60-F1
#
_entry.id   AF-A0A7S1EK60-F1
#
_cell.length_a   1.000
_cell.length_b   1.000
_cell.length_c   1.000
_cell.angle_alpha   90.00
_cell.angle_beta   90.00
_cell.angle_gamma   90.00
#
_symmetry.space_group_name_H-M   'P 1'
#
loop_
_entity.id
_entity.type
_entity.pdbx_description
1 polymer ?
#
loop_
_entity_poly.entity_id
_entity_poly.type
_entity_poly.pdbx_seq_one_letter_code
_entity_poly.pdbx_strand_id
1 'polypeptide(L)'
;EEQRMLNRSLGIRQRTFESAVKEEYAASEAHCEEKLAAAHEKAQAERQVLERKLDKERALPVKFSPHVRDEIMCGTKFAKAQQYELITKMHKKLEGEKAAEREAWFNVLQARKEIAKKKLEDRLKKDIEAVEEKVAVIKNTFEKRVVKRRNQLHLNCKNLTTDVERAFKREWFSRPEVAISAKRSNKSRNTSSMTFLGSLLVDRQVGGKYDLPSLCEVHFDGETLTGTRKDQIVTEKIDFYAQWEREHPKTSPRKHGGGAAMRQSLPALGGSFR
;
A
#
# COMPACT_ATOMS: atom_id res chain seq x y z
N GLU A 1 -7.26 33.39 -33.06
CA GLU A 1 -6.36 32.22 -33.16
C GLU A 1 -5.94 31.72 -31.78
N GLU A 2 -5.57 32.61 -30.88
CA GLU A 2 -5.18 32.34 -29.48
C GLU A 2 -6.20 31.52 -28.65
N GLN A 3 -7.50 31.82 -28.73
CA GLN A 3 -8.53 31.01 -28.05
C GLN A 3 -8.57 29.55 -28.54
N ARG A 4 -8.27 29.29 -29.83
CA ARG A 4 -8.19 27.93 -30.37
C ARG A 4 -6.95 27.21 -29.84
N MET A 5 -5.84 27.91 -29.69
CA MET A 5 -4.60 27.37 -29.12
C MET A 5 -4.75 27.06 -27.63
N LEU A 6 -5.42 27.93 -26.86
CA LEU A 6 -5.75 27.69 -25.46
C LEU A 6 -6.66 26.47 -25.29
N ASN A 7 -7.73 26.36 -26.08
CA ASN A 7 -8.63 25.21 -25.99
C ASN A 7 -7.92 23.89 -26.35
N ARG A 8 -6.98 23.93 -27.31
CA ARG A 8 -6.14 22.77 -27.62
C ARG A 8 -5.22 22.41 -26.47
N SER A 9 -4.54 23.37 -25.85
CA SER A 9 -3.60 23.11 -24.75
C SER A 9 -4.30 22.59 -23.49
N LEU A 10 -5.48 23.14 -23.16
CA LEU A 10 -6.34 22.63 -22.08
C LEU A 10 -6.80 21.19 -22.37
N GLY A 11 -7.20 20.91 -23.61
CA GLY A 11 -7.58 19.56 -24.04
C GLY A 11 -6.43 18.56 -23.95
N ILE A 12 -5.21 18.95 -24.31
CA ILE A 12 -4.02 18.09 -24.17
C ILE A 12 -3.76 17.79 -22.69
N ARG A 13 -3.76 18.81 -21.82
CA ARG A 13 -3.54 18.64 -20.37
C ARG A 13 -4.57 17.71 -19.72
N GLN A 14 -5.81 17.77 -20.18
CA GLN A 14 -6.86 16.88 -19.69
C GLN A 14 -6.64 15.43 -20.13
N ARG A 15 -6.26 15.20 -21.39
CA ARG A 15 -5.94 13.86 -21.89
C ARG A 15 -4.70 13.26 -21.22
N THR A 16 -3.65 14.06 -20.99
CA THR A 16 -2.44 13.58 -20.31
C THR A 16 -2.74 13.18 -18.86
N PHE A 17 -3.59 13.96 -18.18
CA PHE A 17 -4.07 13.60 -16.84
C PHE A 17 -4.87 12.30 -16.84
N GLU A 18 -5.82 12.15 -17.77
CA GLU A 18 -6.62 10.93 -17.90
C GLU A 18 -5.78 9.70 -18.22
N SER A 19 -4.76 9.83 -19.08
CA SER A 19 -3.81 8.75 -19.38
C SER A 19 -3.00 8.36 -18.13
N ALA A 20 -2.41 9.33 -17.44
CA ALA A 20 -1.63 9.09 -16.24
C ALA A 20 -2.46 8.44 -15.13
N VAL A 21 -3.71 8.88 -14.94
CA VAL A 21 -4.63 8.27 -13.96
C VAL A 21 -4.96 6.82 -14.32
N LYS A 22 -5.14 6.50 -15.62
CA LYS A 22 -5.37 5.11 -16.05
C LYS A 22 -4.18 4.21 -15.75
N GLU A 23 -2.97 4.67 -16.05
CA GLU A 23 -1.73 3.93 -15.76
C GLU A 23 -1.54 3.71 -14.26
N GLU A 24 -1.75 4.76 -13.46
CA GLU A 24 -1.68 4.65 -12.01
C GLU A 24 -2.77 3.74 -11.42
N TYR A 25 -3.97 3.73 -12.00
CA TYR A 25 -5.05 2.83 -11.59
C TYR A 25 -4.66 1.38 -11.86
N ALA A 26 -4.18 1.07 -13.07
CA ALA A 26 -3.70 -0.26 -13.42
C ALA A 26 -2.57 -0.72 -12.50
N ALA A 27 -1.62 0.16 -12.18
CA ALA A 27 -0.54 -0.14 -11.22
C ALA A 27 -1.08 -0.40 -9.80
N SER A 28 -2.07 0.39 -9.36
CA SER A 28 -2.71 0.20 -8.06
C SER A 28 -3.51 -1.11 -8.00
N GLU A 29 -4.20 -1.48 -9.07
CA GLU A 29 -4.93 -2.75 -9.17
C GLU A 29 -3.97 -3.94 -9.12
N ALA A 30 -2.91 -3.91 -9.93
CA ALA A 30 -1.89 -4.97 -9.93
C ALA A 30 -1.28 -5.18 -8.53
N HIS A 31 -0.96 -4.09 -7.82
CA HIS A 31 -0.45 -4.17 -6.45
C HIS A 31 -1.49 -4.71 -5.44
N CYS A 32 -2.78 -4.45 -5.66
CA CYS A 32 -3.84 -5.04 -4.83
C CYS A 32 -4.01 -6.54 -5.11
N GLU A 33 -3.97 -6.93 -6.38
CA GLU A 33 -4.02 -8.33 -6.81
C GLU A 33 -2.84 -9.12 -6.27
N GLU A 34 -1.63 -8.58 -6.35
CA GLU A 34 -0.42 -9.21 -5.80
C GLU A 34 -0.55 -9.45 -4.29
N LYS A 35 -1.10 -8.49 -3.54
CA LYS A 35 -1.33 -8.65 -2.09
C LYS A 35 -2.34 -9.74 -1.77
N LEU A 36 -3.42 -9.84 -2.54
CA LEU A 36 -4.42 -10.89 -2.36
C LEU A 36 -3.85 -12.25 -2.75
N ALA A 37 -3.13 -12.32 -3.88
CA ALA A 37 -2.46 -13.53 -4.33
C ALA A 37 -1.47 -14.04 -3.27
N ALA A 38 -0.61 -13.18 -2.73
CA ALA A 38 0.33 -13.54 -1.68
C ALA A 38 -0.38 -14.04 -0.41
N ALA A 39 -1.52 -13.47 -0.05
CA ALA A 39 -2.34 -13.94 1.08
C ALA A 39 -2.91 -15.35 0.81
N HIS A 40 -3.40 -15.60 -0.40
CA HIS A 40 -3.90 -16.91 -0.82
C HIS A 40 -2.79 -17.97 -0.89
N GLU A 41 -1.62 -17.63 -1.43
CA GLU A 41 -0.47 -18.53 -1.47
C GLU A 41 -0.01 -18.91 -0.06
N LYS A 42 0.08 -17.94 0.85
CA LYS A 42 0.39 -18.20 2.26
C LYS A 42 -0.66 -19.12 2.89
N ALA A 43 -1.94 -18.87 2.63
CA ALA A 43 -3.03 -19.71 3.13
C ALA A 43 -2.94 -21.15 2.61
N GLN A 44 -2.60 -21.34 1.32
CA GLN A 44 -2.37 -22.66 0.75
C GLN A 44 -1.16 -23.36 1.37
N ALA A 45 -0.05 -22.64 1.59
CA ALA A 45 1.13 -23.18 2.24
C ALA A 45 0.81 -23.67 3.67
N GLU A 46 0.05 -22.89 4.45
CA GLU A 46 -0.37 -23.29 5.80
C GLU A 46 -1.27 -24.53 5.79
N ARG A 47 -2.17 -24.66 4.80
CA ARG A 47 -2.98 -25.88 4.60
C ARG A 47 -2.11 -27.10 4.33
N GLN A 48 -1.16 -26.99 3.41
CA GLN A 48 -0.25 -28.10 3.09
C GLN A 48 0.61 -28.51 4.29
N VAL A 49 1.06 -27.54 5.10
CA VAL A 49 1.81 -27.82 6.33
C VAL A 49 0.96 -28.59 7.33
N LEU A 50 -0.32 -28.24 7.49
CA LEU A 50 -1.22 -28.98 8.36
C LEU A 50 -1.46 -30.40 7.84
N GLU A 51 -1.72 -30.57 6.54
CA GLU A 51 -1.92 -31.90 5.93
C GLU A 51 -0.73 -32.84 6.19
N ARG A 52 0.49 -32.35 5.96
CA ARG A 52 1.72 -33.12 6.25
C ARG A 52 1.85 -33.51 7.72
N LYS A 53 1.37 -32.69 8.66
CA LYS A 53 1.36 -33.04 10.09
C LYS A 53 0.30 -34.11 10.39
N LEU A 54 -0.89 -33.97 9.82
CA LEU A 54 -1.99 -34.91 10.01
C LEU A 54 -1.71 -36.30 9.41
N ASP A 55 -0.91 -36.36 8.34
CA ASP A 55 -0.45 -37.62 7.75
C ASP A 55 0.54 -38.35 8.67
N LYS A 56 1.46 -37.62 9.31
CA LYS A 56 2.39 -38.19 10.29
C LYS A 56 1.66 -38.76 11.51
N GLU A 57 0.60 -38.11 11.98
CA GLU A 57 -0.20 -38.59 13.11
C GLU A 57 -0.95 -39.90 12.81
N ARG A 58 -1.24 -40.20 11.55
CA ARG A 58 -1.91 -41.45 11.14
C ARG A 58 -1.06 -42.70 11.41
N ALA A 59 0.26 -42.56 11.53
CA ALA A 59 1.19 -43.68 11.66
C ALA A 59 1.43 -44.15 13.11
N LEU A 60 0.82 -43.51 14.11
CA LEU A 60 1.07 -43.87 15.51
C LEU A 60 0.32 -45.16 15.92
N PRO A 61 0.97 -46.09 16.63
CA PRO A 61 0.34 -47.33 17.07
C PRO A 61 -0.74 -47.07 18.13
N VAL A 62 -1.85 -47.83 18.03
CA VAL A 62 -2.97 -47.77 18.98
C VAL A 62 -2.52 -48.26 20.35
N LYS A 63 -2.71 -47.44 21.38
CA LYS A 63 -2.47 -47.80 22.77
C LYS A 63 -3.75 -48.43 23.33
N PHE A 64 -3.77 -49.75 23.47
CA PHE A 64 -4.91 -50.47 24.03
C PHE A 64 -5.12 -50.14 25.51
N SER A 65 -6.38 -50.23 25.95
CA SER A 65 -6.75 -50.01 27.35
C SER A 65 -6.02 -51.00 28.29
N PRO A 66 -5.89 -50.67 29.59
CA PRO A 66 -5.39 -51.61 30.58
C PRO A 66 -6.12 -52.97 30.53
N HIS A 67 -7.44 -52.95 30.33
CA HIS A 67 -8.26 -54.16 30.26
C HIS A 67 -7.82 -55.10 29.12
N VAL A 68 -7.75 -54.60 27.89
CA VAL A 68 -7.31 -55.40 26.73
C VAL A 68 -5.87 -55.87 26.89
N ARG A 69 -4.99 -55.05 27.51
CA ARG A 69 -3.61 -55.46 27.80
C ARG A 69 -3.55 -56.59 28.82
N ASP A 70 -4.36 -56.53 29.87
CA ASP A 70 -4.43 -57.56 30.91
C ASP A 70 -5.01 -58.86 30.34
N GLU A 71 -6.03 -58.79 29.47
CA GLU A 71 -6.54 -59.98 28.80
C GLU A 71 -5.51 -60.62 27.84
N ILE A 72 -4.69 -59.82 27.15
CA ILE A 72 -3.58 -60.34 26.33
C ILE A 72 -2.59 -61.10 27.23
N MET A 73 -2.25 -60.53 28.39
CA MET A 73 -1.36 -61.16 29.35
C MET A 73 -1.96 -62.46 29.91
N CYS A 74 -3.24 -62.49 30.25
CA CYS A 74 -3.95 -63.71 30.65
C CYS A 74 -3.94 -64.76 29.53
N GLY A 75 -4.13 -64.36 28.27
CA GLY A 75 -4.03 -65.24 27.11
C GLY A 75 -2.67 -65.93 27.02
N THR A 76 -1.57 -65.20 27.26
CA THR A 76 -0.22 -65.78 27.29
C THR A 76 -0.02 -66.77 28.44
N LYS A 77 -0.65 -66.55 29.60
CA LYS A 77 -0.61 -67.48 30.73
C LYS A 77 -1.35 -68.79 30.41
N PHE A 78 -2.53 -68.71 29.80
CA PHE A 78 -3.29 -69.89 29.38
C PHE A 78 -2.60 -70.67 28.25
N ALA A 79 -1.89 -69.98 27.35
CA ALA A 79 -1.04 -70.62 26.34
C ALA A 79 0.10 -71.43 26.97
N LYS A 80 0.78 -70.89 27.98
CA LYS A 80 1.81 -71.62 28.73
C LYS A 80 1.24 -72.82 29.48
N ALA A 81 0.01 -72.72 29.97
CA ALA A 81 -0.71 -73.80 30.65
C ALA A 81 -1.40 -74.81 29.69
N GLN A 82 -1.24 -74.66 28.37
CA GLN A 82 -1.83 -75.53 27.34
C GLN A 82 -3.37 -75.64 27.39
N GLN A 83 -4.05 -74.59 27.87
CA GLN A 83 -5.52 -74.54 27.96
C GLN A 83 -6.14 -73.99 26.66
N TYR A 84 -6.04 -74.75 25.56
CA TYR A 84 -6.37 -74.28 24.21
C TYR A 84 -7.82 -73.84 24.00
N GLU A 85 -8.79 -74.47 24.68
CA GLU A 85 -10.20 -74.07 24.60
C GLU A 85 -10.44 -72.68 25.19
N LEU A 86 -9.80 -72.38 26.33
CA LEU A 86 -9.89 -71.07 26.98
C LEU A 86 -9.24 -69.98 26.11
N ILE A 87 -8.08 -70.30 25.51
CA ILE A 87 -7.38 -69.39 24.61
C ILE A 87 -8.26 -69.03 23.42
N THR A 88 -8.94 -70.01 22.82
CA THR A 88 -9.79 -69.77 21.64
C THR A 88 -10.97 -68.86 21.97
N LYS A 89 -11.61 -69.05 23.13
CA LYS A 89 -12.71 -68.19 23.60
C LYS A 89 -12.22 -66.77 23.91
N MET A 90 -11.10 -66.64 24.61
CA MET A 90 -10.51 -65.33 24.91
C MET A 90 -10.07 -64.61 23.64
N HIS A 91 -9.48 -65.32 22.67
CA HIS A 91 -9.00 -64.71 21.44
C HIS A 91 -10.14 -64.04 20.65
N LYS A 92 -11.28 -64.73 20.49
CA LYS A 92 -12.45 -64.16 19.81
C LYS A 92 -13.00 -62.91 20.51
N LYS A 93 -13.09 -62.94 21.84
CA LYS A 93 -13.52 -61.78 22.64
C LYS A 93 -12.57 -60.60 22.45
N LEU A 94 -11.27 -60.88 22.54
CA LEU A 94 -10.20 -59.90 22.53
C LEU A 94 -9.98 -59.29 21.14
N GLU A 95 -10.24 -60.04 20.07
CA GLU A 95 -10.29 -59.48 18.71
C GLU A 95 -11.41 -58.45 18.56
N GLY A 96 -12.60 -58.74 19.10
CA GLY A 96 -13.73 -57.80 19.11
C GLY A 96 -13.41 -56.52 19.89
N GLU A 97 -12.85 -56.64 21.09
CA GLU A 97 -12.47 -55.49 21.91
C GLU A 97 -11.34 -54.67 21.27
N LYS A 98 -10.33 -55.33 20.68
CA LYS A 98 -9.27 -54.65 19.92
C LYS A 98 -9.81 -53.90 18.71
N ALA A 99 -10.77 -54.48 17.99
CA ALA A 99 -11.40 -53.82 16.85
C ALA A 99 -12.18 -52.57 17.30
N ALA A 100 -13.00 -52.70 18.34
CA ALA A 100 -13.75 -51.59 18.91
C ALA A 100 -12.84 -50.45 19.41
N GLU A 101 -11.74 -50.76 20.12
CA GLU A 101 -10.80 -49.75 20.57
C GLU A 101 -10.04 -49.06 19.42
N ARG A 102 -9.70 -49.81 18.36
CA ARG A 102 -9.09 -49.24 17.15
C ARG A 102 -10.04 -48.29 16.43
N GLU A 103 -11.31 -48.66 16.30
CA GLU A 103 -12.35 -47.81 15.71
C GLU A 103 -12.58 -46.56 16.56
N ALA A 104 -12.72 -46.70 17.87
CA ALA A 104 -12.86 -45.57 18.79
C ALA A 104 -11.66 -44.61 18.70
N TRP A 105 -10.44 -45.15 18.69
CA TRP A 105 -9.22 -44.35 18.53
C TRP A 105 -9.18 -43.63 17.16
N PHE A 106 -9.55 -44.32 16.09
CA PHE A 106 -9.63 -43.73 14.76
C PHE A 106 -10.65 -42.59 14.69
N ASN A 107 -11.83 -42.77 15.30
CA ASN A 107 -12.86 -41.73 15.37
C ASN A 107 -12.37 -40.49 16.14
N VAL A 108 -11.69 -40.68 17.27
CA VAL A 108 -11.07 -39.57 18.03
C VAL A 108 -10.03 -38.84 17.19
N LEU A 109 -9.21 -39.58 16.45
CA LEU A 109 -8.17 -39.01 15.59
C LEU A 109 -8.80 -38.22 14.42
N GLN A 110 -9.86 -38.73 13.80
CA GLN A 110 -10.61 -38.00 12.76
C GLN A 110 -11.26 -36.73 13.31
N ALA A 111 -11.91 -36.80 14.47
CA ALA A 111 -12.50 -35.63 15.11
C ALA A 111 -11.44 -34.55 15.42
N ARG A 112 -10.25 -34.94 15.90
CA ARG A 112 -9.13 -34.01 16.11
C ARG A 112 -8.65 -33.38 14.81
N LYS A 113 -8.56 -34.16 13.72
CA LYS A 113 -8.21 -33.68 12.39
C LYS A 113 -9.19 -32.63 11.89
N GLU A 114 -10.49 -32.91 12.01
CA GLU A 114 -11.55 -31.98 11.60
C GLU A 114 -11.52 -30.69 12.41
N ILE A 115 -11.35 -30.78 13.73
CA ILE A 115 -11.23 -29.59 14.59
C ILE A 115 -10.01 -28.76 14.19
N ALA A 116 -8.86 -29.40 13.95
CA ALA A 116 -7.64 -28.70 13.52
C ALA A 116 -7.81 -28.03 12.15
N LYS A 117 -8.45 -28.70 11.19
CA LYS A 117 -8.77 -28.14 9.87
C LYS A 117 -9.70 -26.93 9.98
N LYS A 118 -10.82 -27.06 10.72
CA LYS A 118 -11.78 -25.97 10.94
C LYS A 118 -11.10 -24.75 11.59
N LYS A 119 -10.31 -24.97 12.65
CA LYS A 119 -9.56 -23.88 13.31
C LYS A 119 -8.59 -23.17 12.36
N LEU A 120 -7.92 -23.91 11.48
CA LEU A 120 -7.04 -23.32 10.48
C LEU A 120 -7.84 -22.52 9.45
N GLU A 121 -8.93 -23.08 8.92
CA GLU A 121 -9.80 -22.39 7.96
C GLU A 121 -10.39 -21.10 8.52
N ASP A 122 -10.86 -21.10 9.77
CA ASP A 122 -11.39 -19.90 10.42
C ASP A 122 -10.32 -18.82 10.61
N ARG A 123 -9.08 -19.21 10.94
CA ARG A 123 -7.97 -18.27 11.02
C ARG A 123 -7.60 -17.71 9.64
N LEU A 124 -7.52 -18.56 8.63
CA LEU A 124 -7.18 -18.14 7.26
C LEU A 124 -8.24 -17.21 6.67
N LYS A 125 -9.52 -17.46 6.95
CA LYS A 125 -10.61 -16.54 6.56
C LYS A 125 -10.40 -15.14 7.15
N LYS A 126 -10.14 -15.06 8.46
CA LYS A 126 -9.86 -13.76 9.12
C LYS A 126 -8.63 -13.06 8.55
N ASP A 127 -7.58 -13.81 8.25
CA ASP A 127 -6.35 -13.25 7.67
C ASP A 127 -6.60 -12.73 6.24
N ILE A 128 -7.41 -13.41 5.43
CA ILE A 128 -7.81 -12.96 4.08
C ILE A 128 -8.71 -11.73 4.17
N GLU A 129 -9.75 -11.76 5.01
CA GLU A 129 -10.64 -10.62 5.26
C GLU A 129 -9.84 -9.37 5.67
N ALA A 130 -8.86 -9.53 6.56
CA ALA A 130 -7.99 -8.42 6.98
C ALA A 130 -7.10 -7.88 5.85
N VAL A 131 -6.76 -8.68 4.84
CA VAL A 131 -6.04 -8.21 3.63
C VAL A 131 -6.99 -7.53 2.67
N GLU A 132 -8.20 -8.07 2.47
CA GLU A 132 -9.26 -7.47 1.66
C GLU A 132 -9.64 -6.07 2.18
N GLU A 133 -9.79 -5.91 3.50
CA GLU A 133 -10.00 -4.61 4.13
C GLU A 133 -8.86 -3.62 3.81
N LYS A 134 -7.60 -4.07 3.89
CA LYS A 134 -6.44 -3.22 3.53
C LYS A 134 -6.46 -2.85 2.06
N VAL A 135 -6.84 -3.76 1.17
CA VAL A 135 -6.99 -3.50 -0.26
C VAL A 135 -8.10 -2.48 -0.50
N ALA A 136 -9.24 -2.61 0.17
CA ALA A 136 -10.34 -1.65 0.09
C ALA A 136 -9.90 -0.25 0.55
N VAL A 137 -9.11 -0.15 1.63
CA VAL A 137 -8.52 1.11 2.08
C VAL A 137 -7.57 1.69 1.02
N ILE A 138 -6.70 0.87 0.41
CA ILE A 138 -5.80 1.33 -0.66
C ILE A 138 -6.61 1.90 -1.82
N LYS A 139 -7.62 1.17 -2.31
CA LYS A 139 -8.50 1.64 -3.41
C LYS A 139 -9.19 2.95 -3.07
N ASN A 140 -9.79 3.07 -1.89
CA ASN A 140 -10.47 4.30 -1.45
C ASN A 140 -9.49 5.49 -1.32
N THR A 141 -8.30 5.26 -0.77
CA THR A 141 -7.28 6.34 -0.68
C THR A 141 -6.77 6.76 -2.05
N PHE A 142 -6.64 5.84 -3.00
CA PHE A 142 -6.31 6.14 -4.39
C PHE A 142 -7.39 6.99 -5.05
N GLU A 143 -8.66 6.58 -4.96
CA GLU A 143 -9.79 7.31 -5.51
C GLU A 143 -9.88 8.75 -4.97
N LYS A 144 -9.77 8.92 -3.64
CA LYS A 144 -9.74 10.25 -3.01
C LYS A 144 -8.61 11.12 -3.54
N ARG A 145 -7.43 10.53 -3.77
CA ARG A 145 -6.26 11.23 -4.34
C ARG A 145 -6.51 11.64 -5.80
N VAL A 146 -7.12 10.77 -6.61
CA VAL A 146 -7.49 11.08 -8.00
C VAL A 146 -8.52 12.21 -8.04
N VAL A 147 -9.56 12.17 -7.21
CA VAL A 147 -10.57 13.24 -7.12
C VAL A 147 -9.92 14.58 -6.76
N LYS A 148 -9.03 14.60 -5.75
CA LYS A 148 -8.31 15.81 -5.36
C LYS A 148 -7.47 16.37 -6.52
N ARG A 149 -6.71 15.51 -7.22
CA ARG A 149 -5.90 15.93 -8.37
C ARG A 149 -6.76 16.43 -9.53
N ARG A 150 -7.91 15.79 -9.79
CA ARG A 150 -8.88 16.24 -10.80
C ARG A 150 -9.43 17.64 -10.49
N ASN A 151 -9.80 17.88 -9.23
CA ASN A 151 -10.28 19.19 -8.79
C ASN A 151 -9.20 20.27 -8.95
N GLN A 152 -7.95 19.93 -8.61
CA GLN A 152 -6.82 20.83 -8.80
C GLN A 152 -6.57 21.15 -10.27
N LEU A 153 -6.61 20.13 -11.15
CA LEU A 153 -6.48 20.33 -12.59
C LEU A 153 -7.59 21.27 -13.10
N HIS A 154 -8.84 21.04 -12.69
CA HIS A 154 -9.96 21.87 -13.09
C HIS A 154 -9.80 23.34 -12.65
N LEU A 155 -9.32 23.56 -11.42
CA LEU A 155 -9.00 24.91 -10.92
C LEU A 155 -7.87 25.55 -11.73
N ASN A 156 -6.81 24.82 -12.02
CA ASN A 156 -5.69 25.31 -12.83
C ASN A 156 -6.15 25.68 -14.24
N CYS A 157 -7.00 24.87 -14.87
CA CYS A 157 -7.60 25.17 -16.17
C CYS A 157 -8.46 26.44 -16.12
N LYS A 158 -9.28 26.61 -15.08
CA LYS A 158 -10.08 27.83 -14.87
C LYS A 158 -9.19 29.08 -14.72
N ASN A 159 -8.15 28.98 -13.89
CA ASN A 159 -7.23 30.10 -13.65
C ASN A 159 -6.53 30.51 -14.95
N LEU A 160 -6.03 29.54 -15.72
CA LEU A 160 -5.41 29.79 -17.03
C LEU A 160 -6.35 30.53 -17.98
N THR A 161 -7.61 30.12 -18.08
CA THR A 161 -8.61 30.83 -18.90
C THR A 161 -8.80 32.27 -18.42
N THR A 162 -8.96 32.48 -17.11
CA THR A 162 -9.14 33.83 -16.55
C THR A 162 -7.91 34.71 -16.73
N ASP A 163 -6.71 34.15 -16.66
CA ASP A 163 -5.48 34.91 -16.80
C ASP A 163 -5.23 35.29 -18.25
N VAL A 164 -5.56 34.43 -19.22
CA VAL A 164 -5.56 34.78 -20.65
C VAL A 164 -6.57 35.90 -20.94
N GLU A 165 -7.78 35.83 -20.39
CA GLU A 165 -8.77 36.91 -20.53
C GLU A 165 -8.29 38.24 -19.91
N ARG A 166 -7.62 38.18 -18.75
CA ARG A 166 -7.03 39.37 -18.11
C ARG A 166 -5.87 39.93 -18.91
N ALA A 167 -4.99 39.08 -19.46
CA ALA A 167 -3.89 39.48 -20.32
C ALA A 167 -4.42 40.17 -21.57
N PHE A 168 -5.41 39.57 -22.24
CA PHE A 168 -6.08 40.16 -23.40
C PHE A 168 -6.71 41.52 -23.08
N LYS A 169 -7.44 41.63 -21.96
CA LYS A 169 -8.00 42.91 -21.50
C LYS A 169 -6.89 43.95 -21.27
N ARG A 170 -5.79 43.59 -20.60
CA ARG A 170 -4.68 44.51 -20.35
C ARG A 170 -4.11 45.02 -21.67
N GLU A 171 -3.76 44.14 -22.59
CA GLU A 171 -3.20 44.52 -23.90
C GLU A 171 -4.16 45.37 -24.74
N TRP A 172 -5.46 45.11 -24.68
CA TRP A 172 -6.44 45.85 -25.47
C TRP A 172 -6.80 47.22 -24.87
N PHE A 173 -6.87 47.33 -23.54
CA PHE A 173 -7.16 48.59 -22.85
C PHE A 173 -5.91 49.47 -22.62
N SER A 174 -4.69 48.91 -22.70
CA SER A 174 -3.43 49.64 -22.52
C SER A 174 -2.81 50.15 -23.83
N ARG A 175 -3.49 50.06 -24.98
CA ARG A 175 -3.02 50.68 -26.23
C ARG A 175 -3.40 52.17 -26.25
N PRO A 176 -2.47 53.11 -26.00
CA PRO A 176 -2.76 54.54 -26.04
C PRO A 176 -3.23 55.01 -27.43
N GLU A 177 -2.88 54.30 -28.50
CA GLU A 177 -3.22 54.69 -29.88
C GLU A 177 -4.72 54.65 -30.20
N VAL A 178 -5.51 53.83 -29.50
CA VAL A 178 -6.97 53.77 -29.71
C VAL A 178 -7.70 54.82 -28.87
N ALA A 179 -7.21 55.11 -27.65
CA ALA A 179 -7.77 56.12 -26.76
C ALA A 179 -7.55 57.56 -27.23
N ILE A 180 -6.51 57.80 -28.05
CA ILE A 180 -6.19 59.13 -28.58
C ILE A 180 -7.10 59.53 -29.76
N SER A 181 -7.84 58.60 -30.39
CA SER A 181 -8.71 58.92 -31.53
C SER A 181 -10.07 59.53 -31.17
N ALA A 182 -10.49 59.48 -29.89
CA ALA A 182 -11.83 59.91 -29.48
C ALA A 182 -11.95 61.38 -29.03
N LYS A 183 -10.87 62.18 -29.02
CA LYS A 183 -10.94 63.60 -28.66
C LYS A 183 -10.04 64.47 -29.54
N ARG A 184 -10.41 64.62 -30.82
CA ARG A 184 -10.04 65.82 -31.59
C ARG A 184 -11.20 66.81 -31.57
N SER A 185 -11.09 67.78 -30.67
CA SER A 185 -11.77 69.08 -30.79
C SER A 185 -10.79 70.15 -30.32
N ASN A 186 -10.29 70.92 -31.28
CA ASN A 186 -9.43 72.09 -31.10
C ASN A 186 -10.02 73.09 -30.09
N LYS A 187 -9.23 73.56 -29.12
CA LYS A 187 -9.00 75.00 -28.88
C LYS A 187 -7.94 75.26 -27.80
N SER A 188 -7.08 76.22 -28.14
CA SER A 188 -6.18 77.02 -27.29
C SER A 188 -5.13 76.30 -26.42
N ARG A 189 -3.94 76.20 -27.01
CA ARG A 189 -2.66 76.72 -26.49
C ARG A 189 -2.74 77.36 -25.09
N ASN A 190 -2.09 76.74 -24.11
CA ASN A 190 -1.33 77.45 -23.07
C ASN A 190 -0.09 76.62 -22.70
N THR A 191 1.06 77.12 -23.14
CA THR A 191 2.38 76.82 -22.61
C THR A 191 2.46 77.38 -21.20
N SER A 192 2.69 76.53 -20.18
CA SER A 192 3.64 76.75 -19.09
C SER A 192 3.58 75.63 -18.04
N SER A 193 4.78 75.28 -17.57
CA SER A 193 5.14 74.49 -16.38
C SER A 193 4.65 73.03 -16.28
N MET A 194 5.58 72.15 -16.66
CA MET A 194 5.97 70.96 -15.89
C MET A 194 5.75 71.13 -14.38
N THR A 195 5.50 70.00 -13.70
CA THR A 195 5.27 69.80 -12.26
C THR A 195 3.82 69.90 -11.78
N PHE A 196 2.96 68.91 -12.10
CA PHE A 196 2.01 68.34 -11.12
C PHE A 196 1.26 67.07 -11.60
N LEU A 197 1.92 66.13 -12.29
CA LEU A 197 1.36 64.78 -12.47
C LEU A 197 2.42 63.67 -12.34
N GLY A 198 3.49 63.98 -11.60
CA GLY A 198 4.49 63.02 -11.14
C GLY A 198 4.18 62.40 -9.77
N SER A 199 3.00 62.63 -9.17
CA SER A 199 2.68 62.10 -7.83
C SER A 199 1.67 60.95 -7.82
N LEU A 200 1.11 60.53 -8.95
CA LEU A 200 0.16 59.40 -9.00
C LEU A 200 0.75 58.09 -9.54
N LEU A 201 2.05 58.09 -9.84
CA LEU A 201 2.80 56.90 -10.26
C LEU A 201 3.83 56.42 -9.21
N VAL A 202 3.96 57.10 -8.07
CA VAL A 202 4.94 56.74 -7.01
C VAL A 202 4.29 56.00 -5.83
N ASP A 203 2.98 56.18 -5.58
CA ASP A 203 2.31 55.56 -4.42
C ASP A 203 1.75 54.14 -4.67
N ARG A 204 2.22 53.44 -5.70
CA ARG A 204 1.94 52.01 -5.90
C ARG A 204 3.17 51.10 -5.84
N GLN A 205 4.27 51.60 -5.27
CA GLN A 205 5.47 50.80 -4.99
C GLN A 205 5.69 50.48 -3.51
N VAL A 206 4.76 50.82 -2.62
CA VAL A 206 4.87 50.44 -1.19
C VAL A 206 3.57 49.78 -0.73
N GLY A 207 3.56 48.44 -0.69
CA GLY A 207 2.56 47.66 0.05
C GLY A 207 1.57 46.85 -0.79
N GLY A 208 2.05 45.85 -1.53
CA GLY A 208 1.19 44.82 -2.13
C GLY A 208 1.96 43.52 -2.36
N LYS A 209 1.79 42.55 -1.46
CA LYS A 209 2.50 41.26 -1.35
C LYS A 209 2.18 40.28 -2.49
N TYR A 210 2.43 40.65 -3.74
CA TYR A 210 2.44 39.71 -4.87
C TYR A 210 3.52 40.14 -5.85
N ASP A 211 4.73 39.58 -5.68
CA ASP A 211 5.70 39.51 -6.76
C ASP A 211 5.04 38.71 -7.89
N LEU A 212 4.55 39.41 -8.91
CA LEU A 212 4.27 38.78 -10.19
C LEU A 212 5.62 38.46 -10.82
N PRO A 213 5.91 37.19 -11.17
CA PRO A 213 7.14 36.85 -11.84
C PRO A 213 7.22 37.66 -13.15
N SER A 214 8.27 38.47 -13.25
CA SER A 214 8.71 39.11 -14.48
C SER A 214 8.69 38.09 -15.63
N LEU A 215 8.36 38.52 -16.85
CA LEU A 215 8.45 37.72 -18.08
C LEU A 215 9.83 37.04 -18.28
N CYS A 216 10.84 37.35 -17.47
CA CYS A 216 12.14 36.68 -17.40
C CYS A 216 12.18 35.41 -16.51
N GLU A 217 11.08 35.05 -15.82
CA GLU A 217 11.00 33.87 -14.93
C GLU A 217 10.13 32.74 -15.51
N VAL A 218 9.71 32.82 -16.78
CA VAL A 218 8.94 31.74 -17.42
C VAL A 218 9.91 30.77 -18.09
N HIS A 219 9.78 29.48 -17.77
CA HIS A 219 10.64 28.44 -18.33
C HIS A 219 9.93 27.69 -19.44
N PHE A 220 10.67 27.41 -20.51
CA PHE A 220 10.23 26.68 -21.69
C PHE A 220 11.16 25.50 -21.89
N ASP A 221 10.59 24.30 -21.95
CA ASP A 221 11.28 23.13 -22.52
C ASP A 221 10.88 23.02 -23.99
N GLY A 222 11.79 23.39 -24.88
CA GLY A 222 11.51 23.50 -26.32
C GLY A 222 10.43 24.54 -26.62
N GLU A 223 9.34 24.13 -27.28
CA GLU A 223 8.19 24.99 -27.60
C GLU A 223 7.09 24.95 -26.51
N THR A 224 7.28 24.18 -25.44
CA THR A 224 6.26 23.99 -24.41
C THR A 224 6.55 24.80 -23.15
N LEU A 225 5.57 25.60 -22.72
CA LEU A 225 5.63 26.35 -21.46
C LEU A 225 5.42 25.38 -20.28
N THR A 226 6.51 25.05 -19.58
CA THR A 226 6.53 24.03 -18.52
C THR A 226 6.32 24.60 -17.12
N GLY A 227 6.58 25.89 -16.88
CA GLY A 227 6.29 26.53 -15.60
C GLY A 227 7.09 27.81 -15.39
N THR A 228 7.29 28.20 -14.13
CA THR A 228 8.27 29.24 -13.80
C THR A 228 9.66 28.61 -13.57
N ARG A 229 10.73 29.39 -13.73
CA ARG A 229 12.12 28.96 -13.49
C ARG A 229 12.33 28.47 -12.05
N LYS A 230 11.55 28.98 -11.09
CA LYS A 230 11.56 28.52 -9.69
C LYS A 230 10.96 27.12 -9.56
N ASP A 231 9.90 26.80 -10.32
CA ASP A 231 9.30 25.47 -10.32
C ASP A 231 10.28 24.44 -10.91
N GLN A 232 11.00 24.79 -11.98
CA GLN A 232 12.03 23.92 -12.55
C GLN A 232 13.17 23.66 -11.55
N ILE A 233 13.70 24.69 -10.87
CA ILE A 233 14.75 24.50 -9.85
C ILE A 233 14.28 23.57 -8.73
N VAL A 234 13.00 23.64 -8.33
CA VAL A 234 12.43 22.73 -7.33
C VAL A 234 12.34 21.31 -7.89
N THR A 235 11.95 21.16 -9.15
CA THR A 235 11.84 19.86 -9.82
C THR A 235 13.22 19.21 -10.00
N GLU A 236 14.20 19.96 -10.49
CA GLU A 236 15.61 19.54 -10.61
C GLU A 236 16.22 19.18 -9.25
N LYS A 237 15.91 19.93 -8.18
CA LYS A 237 16.34 19.57 -6.83
C LYS A 237 15.69 18.26 -6.36
N ILE A 238 14.40 18.05 -6.62
CA ILE A 238 13.71 16.81 -6.25
C ILE A 238 14.31 15.64 -7.03
N ASP A 239 14.58 15.81 -8.33
CA ASP A 239 15.19 14.78 -9.17
C ASP A 239 16.63 14.49 -8.73
N PHE A 240 17.41 15.52 -8.39
CA PHE A 240 18.73 15.36 -7.79
C PHE A 240 18.68 14.57 -6.47
N TYR A 241 17.76 14.91 -5.55
CA TYR A 241 17.63 14.18 -4.28
C TYR A 241 17.11 12.76 -4.48
N ALA A 242 16.22 12.52 -5.44
CA ALA A 242 15.72 11.19 -5.77
C ALA A 242 16.79 10.31 -6.43
N GLN A 243 17.69 10.91 -7.20
CA GLN A 243 18.86 10.24 -7.77
C GLN A 243 19.93 9.99 -6.70
N TRP A 244 20.18 10.96 -5.82
CA TRP A 244 21.10 10.83 -4.68
C TRP A 244 20.64 9.74 -3.69
N GLU A 245 19.34 9.62 -3.40
CA GLU A 245 18.83 8.52 -2.55
C GLU A 245 18.92 7.13 -3.21
N ARG A 246 18.93 7.04 -4.55
CA ARG A 246 19.20 5.77 -5.26
C ARG A 246 20.67 5.40 -5.21
N GLU A 247 21.55 6.38 -5.35
CA GLU A 247 23.00 6.16 -5.33
C GLU A 247 23.53 5.99 -3.90
N HIS A 248 22.86 6.56 -2.89
CA HIS A 248 23.21 6.48 -1.48
C HIS A 248 22.01 6.00 -0.65
N PRO A 249 21.62 4.71 -0.80
CA PRO A 249 20.53 4.16 -0.02
C PRO A 249 20.87 4.29 1.47
N LYS A 250 19.99 4.95 2.23
CA LYS A 250 20.12 5.12 3.67
C LYS A 250 20.29 3.74 4.31
N THR A 251 21.53 3.37 4.65
CA THR A 251 21.78 2.27 5.56
C THR A 251 21.12 2.66 6.87
N SER A 252 20.05 1.95 7.22
CA SER A 252 19.39 2.01 8.52
C SER A 252 20.43 2.19 9.63
N PRO A 253 20.21 3.09 10.61
CA PRO A 253 21.05 3.14 11.79
C PRO A 253 21.04 1.76 12.42
N ARG A 254 22.17 1.07 12.28
CA ARG A 254 22.51 -0.14 13.01
C ARG A 254 22.11 0.12 14.46
N LYS A 255 21.11 -0.62 14.95
CA LYS A 255 20.72 -0.64 16.36
C LYS A 255 22.01 -0.71 17.16
N HIS A 256 22.41 0.41 17.76
CA HIS A 256 23.43 0.40 18.79
C HIS A 256 22.82 -0.39 19.95
N GLY A 257 23.23 -1.66 20.02
CA GLY A 257 23.18 -2.43 21.24
C GLY A 257 23.96 -1.66 22.30
N GLY A 258 23.27 -1.32 23.37
CA GLY A 258 23.81 -0.71 24.57
C GLY A 258 22.80 -0.91 25.70
N GLY A 259 22.97 -1.99 26.46
CA GLY A 259 22.08 -2.37 27.56
C GLY A 259 22.37 -3.77 28.06
N ALA A 260 23.44 -3.89 28.82
CA ALA A 260 24.01 -5.08 29.41
C ALA A 260 23.02 -6.02 30.15
N ALA A 261 23.18 -7.32 29.94
CA ALA A 261 23.08 -8.30 31.03
C ALA A 261 24.05 -9.46 30.74
N MET A 262 24.92 -9.68 31.72
CA MET A 262 26.08 -10.56 31.71
C MET A 262 25.79 -11.97 31.18
N ARG A 263 26.69 -12.45 30.31
CA ARG A 263 27.09 -13.85 30.31
C ARG A 263 28.13 -14.05 31.41
N GLN A 264 27.80 -14.84 32.43
CA GLN A 264 28.77 -15.67 33.16
C GLN A 264 28.07 -17.03 33.37
N SER A 265 28.40 -17.98 32.48
CA SER A 265 29.14 -19.21 32.83
C SER A 265 28.29 -20.28 33.54
N LEU A 266 27.79 -21.24 32.76
CA LEU A 266 27.69 -22.63 33.22
C LEU A 266 29.10 -23.25 33.17
N PRO A 267 29.45 -24.05 34.17
CA PRO A 267 29.56 -25.49 33.93
C PRO A 267 28.85 -26.28 35.06
N ALA A 268 27.99 -27.24 34.72
CA ALA A 268 28.28 -28.67 34.55
C ALA A 268 27.99 -29.50 35.82
N LEU A 269 27.06 -30.45 35.64
CA LEU A 269 27.04 -31.84 36.15
C LEU A 269 27.59 -32.17 37.56
N GLY A 270 26.70 -32.79 38.35
CA GLY A 270 26.98 -33.58 39.56
C GLY A 270 25.83 -33.37 40.54
N GLY A 271 25.02 -34.34 40.98
CA GLY A 271 25.34 -35.73 41.29
C GLY A 271 25.19 -35.95 42.79
N SER A 272 24.00 -36.39 43.22
CA SER A 272 23.71 -37.20 44.42
C SER A 272 23.75 -36.63 45.86
N PHE A 273 22.85 -37.19 46.68
CA PHE A 273 22.69 -37.20 48.16
C PHE A 273 22.29 -35.86 48.81
N ARG A 274 21.25 -35.74 49.64
CA ARG A 274 20.46 -36.68 50.47
C ARG A 274 18.98 -36.38 50.37
#